data_AF-A0A4D7C7W2-F1
#
_entry.id   AF-A0A4D7C7W2-F1
#
_cell.length_a   1.000
_cell.length_b   1.000
_cell.length_c   1.000
_cell.angle_alpha   90.00
_cell.angle_beta   90.00
_cell.angle_gamma   90.00
#
_symmetry.space_group_name_H-M   'P 1'
#
loop_
_entity.id
_entity.type
_entity.pdbx_description
1 polymer ?
#
loop_
_entity_poly.entity_id
_entity_poly.type
_entity_poly.pdbx_seq_one_letter_code
_entity_poly.pdbx_strand_id
1 'polypeptide(L)'
;MTVETAELMFDTVTGAASPAIGLVMRTQRDLNAQADAAFRRIEAVGGAMLEAAPLAAMSDGALSAVLSRIRTLPAAPAPRPAPVPNSLRAVIGDSYDRLAWRSAGPGWRNIRSLSATPGMRSACCASRRAGRR
;
A
#
# COMPACT_ATOMS: atom_id res chain seq x y z
N MET A 1 19.72 5.55 -5.19
CA MET A 1 18.61 5.98 -4.31
C MET A 1 18.85 7.44 -3.99
N THR A 2 18.00 8.36 -4.44
CA THR A 2 18.16 9.80 -4.14
C THR A 2 17.71 10.09 -2.72
N VAL A 3 18.23 11.15 -2.09
CA VAL A 3 17.89 11.54 -0.72
C VAL A 3 16.38 11.78 -0.56
N GLU A 4 15.77 12.44 -1.56
CA GLU A 4 14.32 12.68 -1.62
C GLU A 4 13.49 11.38 -1.56
N THR A 5 13.98 10.30 -2.16
CA THR A 5 13.25 9.02 -2.09
C THR A 5 13.32 8.42 -0.68
N ALA A 6 14.41 8.63 0.06
CA ALA A 6 14.57 8.09 1.41
C ALA A 6 13.62 8.75 2.41
N GLU A 7 13.45 10.08 2.31
CA GLU A 7 12.47 10.84 3.11
C GLU A 7 11.05 10.29 2.91
N LEU A 8 10.62 10.10 1.66
CA LEU A 8 9.28 9.59 1.36
C LEU A 8 9.07 8.14 1.83
N MET A 9 10.12 7.32 1.84
CA MET A 9 10.07 5.98 2.43
C MET A 9 9.89 6.07 3.95
N PHE A 10 10.64 6.94 4.61
CA PHE A 10 10.53 7.15 6.06
C PHE A 10 9.13 7.61 6.45
N ASP A 11 8.59 8.63 5.78
CA ASP A 11 7.21 9.11 5.96
C ASP A 11 6.18 8.00 5.74
N THR A 12 6.43 7.10 4.78
CA THR A 12 5.53 5.97 4.51
C THR A 12 5.55 4.95 5.65
N VAL A 13 6.70 4.70 6.28
CA VAL A 13 6.86 3.77 7.40
C VAL A 13 6.28 4.35 8.69
N THR A 14 6.51 5.63 8.96
CA THR A 14 5.99 6.31 10.16
C THR A 14 4.49 6.63 10.06
N GLY A 15 3.91 6.52 8.85
CA GLY A 15 2.52 6.85 8.59
C GLY A 15 2.25 8.35 8.37
N ALA A 16 3.31 9.16 8.22
CA ALA A 16 3.22 10.60 7.93
C ALA A 16 2.94 10.91 6.45
N ALA A 17 3.22 9.96 5.54
CA ALA A 17 3.00 10.16 4.11
C ALA A 17 1.51 10.32 3.78
N SER A 18 1.22 11.20 2.80
CA SER A 18 -0.13 11.27 2.24
C SER A 18 -0.56 9.91 1.66
N PRO A 19 -1.86 9.56 1.64
CA PRO A 19 -2.33 8.26 1.16
C PRO A 19 -1.85 7.92 -0.26
N ALA A 20 -1.75 8.92 -1.15
CA ALA A 20 -1.27 8.73 -2.51
C ALA A 20 0.23 8.38 -2.57
N ILE A 21 1.06 9.09 -1.80
CA ILE A 21 2.50 8.82 -1.73
C ILE A 21 2.77 7.48 -1.07
N GLY A 22 2.10 7.19 0.05
CA GLY A 22 2.23 5.90 0.74
C GLY A 22 1.87 4.72 -0.17
N LEU A 23 0.83 4.85 -0.99
CA LEU A 23 0.46 3.83 -1.97
C LEU A 23 1.56 3.62 -3.03
N VAL A 24 2.11 4.70 -3.60
CA VAL A 24 3.18 4.62 -4.60
C VAL A 24 4.42 3.94 -4.00
N MET A 25 4.81 4.32 -2.79
CA MET A 25 6.01 3.79 -2.15
C MET A 25 5.85 2.32 -1.75
N ARG A 26 4.68 1.91 -1.28
CA ARG A 26 4.37 0.48 -1.03
C ARG A 26 4.33 -0.34 -2.33
N THR A 27 3.85 0.27 -3.42
CA THR A 27 3.90 -0.37 -4.75
C THR A 27 5.34 -0.56 -5.23
N GLN A 28 6.21 0.44 -5.00
CA GLN A 28 7.63 0.33 -5.31
C GLN A 28 8.30 -0.79 -4.49
N ARG A 29 7.92 -0.94 -3.22
CA ARG A 29 8.35 -2.06 -2.36
C ARG A 29 7.97 -3.42 -2.94
N ASP A 30 6.74 -3.58 -3.41
CA ASP A 30 6.26 -4.83 -4.03
C ASP A 30 7.03 -5.20 -5.30
N LEU A 31 7.44 -4.19 -6.08
CA LEU A 31 8.02 -4.37 -7.41
C LEU A 31 9.56 -4.48 -7.42
N ASN A 32 10.24 -4.02 -6.37
CA ASN A 32 11.69 -3.89 -6.36
C ASN A 32 12.30 -4.41 -5.05
N ALA A 33 13.06 -5.51 -5.14
CA ALA A 33 13.73 -6.12 -4.00
C ALA A 33 14.71 -5.17 -3.26
N GLN A 34 15.36 -4.25 -3.98
CA GLN A 34 16.21 -3.24 -3.36
C GLN A 34 15.40 -2.23 -2.53
N ALA A 35 14.21 -1.86 -3.02
CA ALA A 35 13.30 -1.00 -2.27
C ALA A 35 12.77 -1.74 -1.03
N ASP A 36 12.39 -3.02 -1.15
CA ASP A 36 12.00 -3.84 0.01
C ASP A 36 13.11 -3.94 1.06
N ALA A 37 14.35 -4.17 0.65
CA ALA A 37 15.49 -4.17 1.56
C ALA A 37 15.69 -2.81 2.26
N ALA A 38 15.46 -1.69 1.57
CA ALA A 38 15.54 -0.36 2.17
C ALA A 38 14.43 -0.12 3.19
N PHE A 39 13.18 -0.48 2.86
CA PHE A 39 12.05 -0.41 3.79
C PHE A 39 12.31 -1.20 5.08
N ARG A 40 12.78 -2.46 4.96
CA ARG A 40 13.08 -3.30 6.11
C ARG A 40 14.15 -2.71 7.04
N ARG A 41 15.14 -1.99 6.49
CA ARG A 41 16.16 -1.31 7.32
C ARG A 41 15.56 -0.18 8.14
N ILE A 42 14.65 0.60 7.55
CA ILE A 42 13.94 1.67 8.26
C ILE A 42 13.02 1.07 9.34
N GLU A 43 12.26 0.02 8.98
CA GLU A 43 11.38 -0.69 9.92
C GLU A 43 12.14 -1.33 11.08
N ALA A 44 13.36 -1.84 10.86
CA ALA A 44 14.20 -2.40 11.90
C ALA A 44 14.57 -1.38 12.99
N VAL A 45 14.80 -0.11 12.61
CA VAL A 45 15.01 0.98 13.58
C VAL A 45 13.76 1.19 14.40
N GLY A 46 12.58 1.24 13.75
CA GLY A 46 11.30 1.34 14.43
C GLY A 46 11.05 0.17 15.40
N GLY A 47 11.42 -1.05 15.00
CA GLY A 47 11.37 -2.24 15.85
C GLY A 47 12.26 -2.10 17.08
N ALA A 48 13.51 -1.69 16.91
CA ALA A 48 14.42 -1.45 18.04
C ALA A 48 13.91 -0.37 19.01
N MET A 49 13.28 0.70 18.49
CA MET A 49 12.64 1.72 19.32
C MET A 49 11.43 1.17 20.08
N LEU A 50 10.63 0.29 19.45
CA LEU A 50 9.47 -0.33 20.06
C LEU A 50 9.85 -1.27 21.20
N GLU A 51 10.92 -2.06 21.04
CA GLU A 51 11.46 -2.93 22.08
C GLU A 51 12.00 -2.15 23.29
N ALA A 52 12.54 -0.95 23.06
CA ALA A 52 13.00 -0.06 24.12
C ALA A 52 11.88 0.80 24.75
N ALA A 53 10.66 0.76 24.20
CA ALA A 53 9.55 1.57 24.69
C ALA A 53 9.07 1.07 26.06
N PRO A 54 8.65 1.98 26.97
CA PRO A 54 8.07 1.59 28.24
C PRO A 54 6.84 0.69 28.05
N LEU A 55 6.77 -0.39 28.82
CA LEU A 55 5.63 -1.28 28.79
C LEU A 55 4.39 -0.56 29.32
N ALA A 56 3.28 -0.70 28.60
CA ALA A 56 1.96 -0.23 29.03
C ALA A 56 1.06 -1.45 29.29
N ALA A 57 0.51 -1.53 30.50
CA ALA A 57 -0.42 -2.59 30.85
C ALA A 57 -1.69 -2.50 30.00
N MET A 58 -2.14 -3.65 29.48
CA MET A 58 -3.44 -3.78 28.82
C MET A 58 -4.51 -4.20 29.84
N SER A 59 -5.78 -4.10 29.47
CA SER A 59 -6.87 -4.56 30.33
C SER A 59 -6.84 -6.08 30.54
N ASP A 60 -7.31 -6.52 31.70
CA ASP A 60 -7.50 -7.94 31.97
C ASP A 60 -8.39 -8.59 30.90
N GLY A 61 -7.95 -9.76 30.41
CA GLY A 61 -8.65 -10.48 29.34
C GLY A 61 -8.39 -9.97 27.92
N ALA A 62 -7.57 -8.92 27.70
CA ALA A 62 -7.23 -8.44 26.36
C ALA A 62 -6.67 -9.56 25.45
N LEU A 63 -5.77 -10.39 25.99
CA LEU A 63 -5.22 -11.55 25.28
C LEU A 63 -6.32 -12.55 24.88
N SER A 64 -7.19 -12.93 25.82
CA SER A 64 -8.30 -13.87 25.58
C SER A 64 -9.27 -13.33 24.52
N ALA A 65 -9.57 -12.03 24.56
CA ALA A 65 -10.41 -11.37 23.56
C ALA A 65 -9.80 -11.39 22.16
N VAL A 66 -8.49 -11.15 22.04
CA VAL A 66 -7.77 -11.21 20.76
C VAL A 66 -7.71 -12.64 20.22
N LEU A 67 -7.35 -13.62 21.06
CA LEU A 67 -7.28 -15.03 20.64
C LEU A 67 -8.65 -15.57 20.19
N SER A 68 -9.73 -15.15 20.85
CA SER A 68 -11.09 -15.52 20.45
C SER A 68 -11.44 -14.98 19.05
N ARG A 69 -11.04 -13.74 18.74
CA ARG A 69 -11.20 -13.17 17.39
C ARG A 69 -10.37 -13.89 16.34
N ILE A 70 -9.11 -14.23 16.65
CA ILE A 70 -8.21 -14.90 15.70
C ILE A 70 -8.78 -16.25 15.27
N ARG A 71 -9.37 -17.01 16.20
CA ARG A 71 -9.99 -18.31 15.91
C ARG A 71 -11.20 -18.21 14.97
N THR A 72 -11.83 -17.04 14.91
CA THR A 72 -12.99 -16.78 14.04
C THR A 72 -12.64 -16.08 12.73
N LEU A 73 -11.36 -15.72 12.51
CA LEU A 73 -10.94 -15.09 11.27
C LEU A 73 -11.13 -16.06 10.10
N PRO A 74 -11.77 -15.63 8.99
CA PRO A 74 -11.78 -16.44 7.78
C PRO A 74 -10.36 -16.65 7.28
N ALA A 75 -10.10 -17.81 6.69
CA ALA A 75 -8.82 -18.07 6.04
C ALA A 75 -8.55 -17.00 4.98
N ALA A 76 -7.34 -16.44 4.98
CA ALA A 76 -6.95 -15.47 3.97
C ALA A 76 -6.99 -16.13 2.58
N PRO A 77 -7.53 -15.46 1.55
CA PRO A 77 -7.53 -15.99 0.20
C PRO A 77 -6.08 -16.19 -0.27
N ALA A 78 -5.83 -17.30 -0.97
CA ALA A 78 -4.52 -17.58 -1.53
C ALA A 78 -4.10 -16.45 -2.49
N PRO A 79 -2.82 -16.00 -2.45
CA PRO A 79 -2.35 -14.97 -3.36
C PRO A 79 -2.45 -15.48 -4.79
N ARG A 80 -3.32 -14.86 -5.59
CA ARG A 80 -3.41 -15.15 -7.03
C ARG A 80 -2.36 -14.32 -7.77
N PRO A 81 -1.58 -14.89 -8.70
CA PRO A 81 -0.75 -14.09 -9.58
C PRO A 81 -1.66 -13.15 -10.39
N ALA A 82 -1.41 -11.86 -10.29
CA ALA A 82 -2.11 -10.83 -11.03
C ALA A 82 -1.08 -9.86 -11.61
N PRO A 83 -1.40 -9.20 -12.74
CA PRO A 83 -0.54 -8.18 -13.32
C PRO A 83 -0.41 -6.92 -12.43
N VAL A 84 -1.22 -6.84 -11.36
CA VAL A 84 -1.28 -5.70 -10.45
C VAL A 84 -0.52 -6.01 -9.15
N PRO A 85 0.43 -5.15 -8.71
CA PRO A 85 1.11 -5.26 -7.41
C PRO A 85 0.13 -5.30 -6.24
N ASN A 86 0.47 -6.06 -5.19
CA ASN A 86 -0.39 -6.29 -4.01
C ASN A 86 -0.95 -5.00 -3.41
N SER A 87 -0.09 -4.01 -3.20
CA SER A 87 -0.44 -2.73 -2.60
C SER A 87 -1.47 -1.96 -3.44
N LEU A 88 -1.45 -2.11 -4.76
CA LEU A 88 -2.43 -1.47 -5.65
C LEU A 88 -3.76 -2.21 -5.72
N ARG A 89 -3.80 -3.52 -5.47
CA ARG A 89 -5.02 -4.34 -5.65
C ARG A 89 -6.18 -3.85 -4.79
N ALA A 90 -5.89 -3.37 -3.58
CA ALA A 90 -6.91 -2.81 -2.69
C ALA A 90 -7.61 -1.56 -3.29
N VAL A 91 -6.94 -0.88 -4.23
CA VAL A 91 -7.42 0.38 -4.81
C VAL A 91 -7.97 0.17 -6.22
N ILE A 92 -7.35 -0.69 -7.03
CA ILE A 92 -7.67 -0.85 -8.45
C ILE A 92 -8.22 -2.24 -8.82
N GLY A 93 -8.20 -3.19 -7.89
CA GLY A 93 -8.51 -4.60 -8.14
C GLY A 93 -7.38 -5.36 -8.86
N ASP A 94 -7.73 -6.50 -9.45
CA ASP A 94 -6.75 -7.44 -10.03
C ASP A 94 -6.33 -7.12 -11.48
N SER A 95 -6.89 -6.10 -12.12
CA SER A 95 -6.58 -5.77 -13.51
C SER A 95 -6.72 -4.27 -13.80
N TYR A 96 -5.75 -3.74 -14.54
CA TYR A 96 -5.76 -2.38 -15.07
C TYR A 96 -6.86 -2.14 -16.11
N ASP A 97 -7.32 -3.19 -16.82
CA ASP A 97 -8.28 -3.04 -17.93
C ASP A 97 -9.69 -2.65 -17.46
N ARG A 98 -10.02 -2.98 -16.21
CA ARG A 98 -11.35 -2.70 -15.62
C ARG A 98 -11.52 -1.25 -15.14
N LEU A 99 -10.47 -0.44 -15.24
CA LEU A 99 -10.50 0.95 -14.81
C LEU A 99 -11.33 1.82 -15.76
N ALA A 100 -11.97 2.85 -15.22
CA ALA A 100 -12.74 3.84 -15.96
C ALA A 100 -11.83 4.82 -16.73
N TRP A 101 -11.08 4.30 -17.71
CA TRP A 101 -10.15 5.03 -18.54
C TRP A 101 -10.83 6.15 -19.32
N ARG A 102 -10.34 7.38 -19.16
CA ARG A 102 -10.74 8.54 -19.97
C ARG A 102 -9.61 8.88 -20.93
N SER A 103 -9.95 9.19 -22.18
CA SER A 103 -8.94 9.78 -23.07
C SER A 103 -8.55 11.12 -22.48
N ALA A 104 -7.27 11.38 -22.43
CA ALA A 104 -6.80 12.70 -22.09
C ALA A 104 -5.96 13.33 -23.22
N GLY A 105 -5.66 12.55 -24.27
CA GLY A 105 -5.28 13.05 -25.61
C GLY A 105 -4.83 11.90 -26.54
N PRO A 106 -4.13 12.19 -27.65
CA PRO A 106 -3.82 11.21 -28.69
C PRO A 106 -2.99 10.02 -28.17
N GLY A 107 -3.60 8.83 -28.12
CA GLY A 107 -2.93 7.61 -27.69
C GLY A 107 -2.69 7.47 -26.17
N TRP A 108 -3.20 8.39 -25.34
CA TRP A 108 -3.05 8.32 -23.89
C TRP A 108 -4.39 8.43 -23.17
N ARG A 109 -4.54 7.60 -22.13
CA ARG A 109 -5.71 7.57 -21.27
C ARG A 109 -5.28 7.76 -19.83
N ASN A 110 -6.09 8.44 -19.03
CA ASN A 110 -5.90 8.57 -17.59
C ASN A 110 -7.17 8.20 -16.82
N ILE A 111 -7.02 8.02 -15.52
CA ILE A 111 -8.14 7.98 -14.57
C ILE A 111 -7.98 9.14 -13.59
N ARG A 112 -9.08 9.87 -13.35
CA ARG A 112 -9.06 11.09 -12.51
C ARG A 112 -9.28 10.80 -11.03
N SER A 113 -9.99 9.72 -10.73
CA SER A 113 -10.31 9.32 -9.36
C SER A 113 -10.34 7.81 -9.26
N LEU A 114 -9.59 7.27 -8.29
CA LEU A 114 -9.74 5.91 -7.84
C LEU A 114 -10.66 5.94 -6.62
N SER A 115 -11.85 5.34 -6.71
CA SER A 115 -12.72 5.19 -5.56
C SER A 115 -12.35 3.91 -4.82
N ALA A 116 -11.36 3.99 -3.94
CA ALA A 116 -11.21 2.99 -2.89
C ALA A 116 -12.20 3.36 -1.77
N THR A 117 -13.42 2.81 -1.81
CA THR A 117 -14.49 3.01 -0.81
C THR A 117 -15.25 4.35 -0.91
N PRO A 118 -16.59 4.41 -0.70
CA PRO A 118 -17.32 5.67 -0.63
C PRO A 118 -16.82 6.50 0.56
N GLY A 119 -16.15 7.62 0.31
CA GLY A 119 -15.77 8.59 1.35
C GLY A 119 -14.30 9.06 1.33
N MET A 120 -13.38 8.36 0.67
CA MET A 120 -11.97 8.76 0.63
C MET A 120 -11.58 9.16 -0.81
N ARG A 121 -11.45 10.48 -1.06
CA ARG A 121 -11.02 11.00 -2.37
C ARG A 121 -9.49 11.11 -2.38
N SER A 122 -8.81 10.05 -2.78
CA SER A 122 -7.39 10.12 -3.16
C SER A 122 -7.28 10.09 -4.68
N ALA A 123 -6.92 11.22 -5.29
CA ALA A 123 -6.75 11.33 -6.74
C ALA A 123 -5.38 10.77 -7.14
N CYS A 124 -5.29 9.46 -7.32
CA CYS A 124 -4.15 8.83 -7.97
C CYS A 124 -4.41 8.76 -9.48
N CYS A 125 -3.59 9.48 -10.25
CA CYS A 125 -3.62 9.44 -11.72
C CYS A 125 -2.80 8.26 -12.24
N ALA A 126 -3.44 7.29 -12.87
CA ALA A 126 -2.76 6.26 -13.67
C ALA A 126 -2.86 6.60 -15.16
N SER A 127 -1.81 6.34 -15.95
CA SER A 127 -1.81 6.54 -17.40
C SER A 127 -1.45 5.25 -18.14
N ARG A 128 -2.04 5.04 -19.32
CA ARG A 128 -1.70 3.90 -20.21
C ARG A 128 -1.69 4.35 -21.67
N ARG A 129 -0.73 3.82 -22.44
CA ARG A 129 -0.67 3.96 -23.90
C ARG A 129 -1.78 3.12 -24.52
N ALA A 130 -2.66 3.73 -25.30
CA ALA A 130 -3.63 2.98 -26.09
C ALA A 130 -2.87 2.16 -27.15
N GLY A 131 -3.02 0.83 -27.14
CA GLY A 131 -2.48 -0.02 -28.18
C GLY A 131 -3.01 0.41 -29.56
N ARG A 132 -2.14 0.42 -30.57
CA ARG A 132 -2.59 0.51 -31.97
C ARG A 132 -3.46 -0.74 -32.23
N ARG A 133 -4.63 -0.52 -32.82
CA ARG A 133 -5.46 -1.60 -33.37
C ARG A 133 -4.68 -2.34 -34.45
#